data_AF-A0A9X2ILH5-F1
#
_entry.id   AF-A0A9X2ILH5-F1
#
_cell.length_a   1.000
_cell.length_b   1.000
_cell.length_c   1.000
_cell.angle_alpha   90.00
_cell.angle_beta   90.00
_cell.angle_gamma   90.00
#
_symmetry.space_group_name_H-M   'P 1'
#
loop_
_entity.id
_entity.type
_entity.pdbx_description
1 polymer ?
#
loop_
_entity_poly.entity_id
_entity_poly.type
_entity_poly.pdbx_seq_one_letter_code
_entity_poly.pdbx_strand_id
1 'polypeptide(L)'
;MQDHSPGDHADKLTQAQIDLAMLFMTDLHVGSERLYKIKRKGTSLSLRYAIDGEMHQRSYLSALSWRAILLFALTEGKTATVHEMDEPGRYRQMFPKTLLRRLQWHARPNANFPPVAKLYEPNGKAAILLTRSRLCGHAVDALHNLTNGRPVFQPLWISDIMALRPMLGIELVRDEAFSATMPIGAYMEAAAIRGRIVEEPELSALPLTGNVSRLATQPSSKAVRSIFDQACRENPALEALRGLTIYDDYSFA
;
A
#
# COMPACT_ATOMS: atom_id res chain seq x y z
N MET A 1 31.68 -41.06 11.16
CA MET A 1 30.88 -40.04 11.87
C MET A 1 31.33 -38.70 11.34
N GLN A 2 30.57 -38.10 10.44
CA GLN A 2 30.74 -36.71 10.03
C GLN A 2 29.51 -35.97 10.53
N ASP A 3 29.75 -34.99 11.38
CA ASP A 3 28.74 -34.15 12.01
C ASP A 3 27.94 -33.40 10.95
N HIS A 4 26.65 -33.70 10.88
CA HIS A 4 25.67 -32.84 10.23
C HIS A 4 25.39 -31.65 11.16
N SER A 5 26.08 -30.53 10.95
CA SER A 5 25.61 -29.25 11.47
C SER A 5 24.30 -28.88 10.75
N PRO A 6 23.17 -28.71 11.46
CA PRO A 6 21.94 -28.24 10.84
C PRO A 6 22.10 -26.74 10.57
N GLY A 7 22.37 -26.39 9.31
CA GLY A 7 22.54 -25.00 8.90
C GLY A 7 21.24 -24.20 9.04
N ASP A 8 21.21 -23.31 10.03
CA ASP A 8 20.99 -21.84 9.97
C ASP A 8 19.99 -21.23 8.94
N HIS A 9 19.05 -22.01 8.41
CA HIS A 9 18.04 -21.57 7.45
C HIS A 9 16.64 -21.38 8.06
N ALA A 10 16.50 -21.51 9.38
CA ALA A 10 15.18 -21.53 10.04
C ALA A 10 14.57 -20.15 10.39
N ASP A 11 15.35 -19.06 10.46
CA ASP A 11 14.89 -17.84 11.17
C ASP A 11 14.86 -16.52 10.38
N LYS A 12 15.02 -16.54 9.05
CA LYS A 12 14.87 -15.30 8.26
C LYS A 12 13.42 -15.11 7.80
N LEU A 13 12.76 -14.11 8.39
CA LEU A 13 11.45 -13.64 7.96
C LEU A 13 11.47 -13.29 6.47
N THR A 14 10.45 -13.79 5.76
CA THR A 14 10.27 -13.52 4.33
C THR A 14 9.83 -12.08 4.09
N GLN A 15 10.14 -11.53 2.91
CA GLN A 15 9.66 -10.19 2.54
C GLN A 15 8.12 -10.08 2.60
N ALA A 16 7.41 -11.17 2.26
CA ALA A 16 5.95 -11.20 2.35
C ALA A 16 5.45 -11.03 3.79
N GLN A 17 6.13 -11.65 4.78
CA GLN A 17 5.80 -11.48 6.20
C GLN A 17 6.07 -10.05 6.68
N ILE A 18 7.18 -9.45 6.24
CA ILE A 18 7.53 -8.05 6.52
C ILE A 18 6.46 -7.10 5.95
N ASP A 19 6.10 -7.29 4.68
CA ASP A 19 5.06 -6.49 4.02
C ASP A 19 3.69 -6.65 4.68
N LEU A 20 3.30 -7.87 5.05
CA LEU A 20 2.05 -8.13 5.78
C LEU A 20 2.04 -7.41 7.12
N ALA A 21 3.13 -7.48 7.89
CA ALA A 21 3.23 -6.78 9.17
C ALA A 21 2.97 -5.28 9.00
N MET A 22 3.64 -4.63 8.05
CA MET A 22 3.43 -3.21 7.76
C MET A 22 2.00 -2.89 7.33
N LEU A 23 1.42 -3.71 6.45
CA LEU A 23 0.05 -3.55 5.97
C LEU A 23 -1.03 -3.76 7.05
N PHE A 24 -0.71 -4.52 8.10
CA PHE A 24 -1.57 -4.70 9.28
C PHE A 24 -1.17 -3.81 10.47
N MET A 25 -0.27 -2.85 10.25
CA MET A 25 0.01 -1.76 11.20
C MET A 25 -0.61 -0.43 10.76
N THR A 26 -1.21 -0.36 9.57
CA THR A 26 -1.81 0.86 9.02
C THR A 26 -3.28 0.69 8.63
N ASP A 27 -4.03 1.78 8.75
CA ASP A 27 -5.42 1.89 8.30
C ASP A 27 -5.50 3.02 7.26
N LEU A 28 -6.14 2.74 6.12
CA LEU A 28 -6.47 3.80 5.19
C LEU A 28 -7.58 4.65 5.79
N HIS A 29 -7.25 5.91 6.08
CA HIS A 29 -8.22 6.91 6.48
C HIS A 29 -8.63 7.75 5.26
N VAL A 30 -9.93 8.02 5.16
CA VAL A 30 -10.52 8.95 4.21
C VAL A 30 -11.28 10.00 5.00
N GLY A 31 -10.86 11.25 4.90
CA GLY A 31 -11.25 12.30 5.81
C GLY A 31 -10.82 11.99 7.25
N SER A 32 -11.79 11.96 8.18
CA SER A 32 -11.60 11.60 9.59
C SER A 32 -11.95 10.13 9.89
N GLU A 33 -12.41 9.39 8.89
CA GLU A 33 -12.91 8.02 9.07
C GLU A 33 -11.97 6.98 8.47
N ARG A 34 -12.04 5.75 8.99
CA ARG A 34 -11.34 4.60 8.42
C ARG A 34 -12.15 4.02 7.29
N LEU A 35 -11.54 3.73 6.15
CA LEU A 35 -12.23 3.20 4.97
C LEU A 35 -13.16 2.03 5.32
N TYR A 36 -12.67 1.05 6.10
CA TYR A 36 -13.45 -0.13 6.43
C TYR A 36 -14.68 0.12 7.33
N LYS A 37 -14.71 1.26 8.04
CA LYS A 37 -15.84 1.66 8.89
C LYS A 37 -16.92 2.41 8.13
N ILE A 38 -16.58 2.98 6.98
CA ILE A 38 -17.55 3.75 6.18
C ILE A 38 -18.51 2.75 5.52
N LYS A 39 -19.77 2.77 5.95
CA LYS A 39 -20.82 1.91 5.42
C LYS A 39 -21.82 2.77 4.65
N ARG A 40 -21.88 2.59 3.33
CA ARG A 40 -22.93 3.18 2.49
C ARG A 40 -23.83 2.07 1.96
N LYS A 41 -25.13 2.31 1.92
CA LYS A 41 -26.09 1.31 1.45
C LYS A 41 -25.89 1.10 -0.05
N GLY A 42 -25.84 -0.16 -0.49
CA GLY A 42 -25.67 -0.50 -1.91
C GLY A 42 -24.24 -0.42 -2.44
N THR A 43 -23.24 -0.19 -1.58
CA THR A 43 -21.83 -0.15 -2.00
C THR A 43 -21.12 -1.48 -1.73
N SER A 44 -20.36 -1.99 -2.71
CA SER A 44 -19.53 -3.18 -2.54
C SER A 44 -18.34 -3.15 -3.50
N LEU A 45 -17.23 -3.76 -3.11
CA LEU A 45 -16.10 -3.98 -4.00
C LEU A 45 -16.22 -5.36 -4.63
N SER A 46 -16.43 -5.42 -5.95
CA SER A 46 -16.39 -6.67 -6.71
C SER A 46 -14.95 -7.08 -6.99
N LEU A 47 -14.63 -8.37 -6.84
CA LEU A 47 -13.34 -8.94 -7.19
C LEU A 47 -13.52 -10.22 -7.98
N ARG A 48 -12.63 -10.42 -8.95
CA ARG A 48 -12.36 -11.70 -9.59
C ARG A 48 -10.89 -12.04 -9.37
N TYR A 49 -10.62 -13.15 -8.70
CA TYR A 49 -9.28 -13.53 -8.27
C TYR A 49 -9.12 -15.05 -8.33
N ALA A 50 -7.87 -15.51 -8.29
CA ALA A 50 -7.52 -16.93 -8.21
C ALA A 50 -6.71 -17.21 -6.94
N ILE A 51 -6.99 -18.32 -6.26
CA ILE A 51 -6.13 -18.89 -5.21
C ILE A 51 -5.68 -20.26 -5.70
N ASP A 52 -4.36 -20.47 -5.84
CA ASP A 52 -3.77 -21.69 -6.42
C ASP A 52 -4.40 -22.11 -7.77
N GLY A 53 -4.76 -21.11 -8.57
CA GLY A 53 -5.40 -21.29 -9.88
C GLY A 53 -6.93 -21.50 -9.81
N GLU A 54 -7.52 -21.72 -8.64
CA GLU A 54 -8.97 -21.80 -8.48
C GLU A 54 -9.59 -20.40 -8.57
N MET A 55 -10.47 -20.21 -9.56
CA MET A 55 -11.10 -18.92 -9.83
C MET A 55 -12.28 -18.66 -8.89
N HIS A 56 -12.30 -17.47 -8.31
CA HIS A 56 -13.38 -16.97 -7.48
C HIS A 56 -13.88 -15.61 -7.97
N GLN A 57 -15.17 -15.37 -7.78
CA GLN A 57 -15.80 -14.07 -8.01
C GLN A 57 -16.70 -13.74 -6.81
N ARG A 58 -16.42 -12.61 -6.15
CA ARG A 58 -17.13 -12.21 -4.92
C ARG A 58 -17.27 -10.70 -4.86
N SER A 59 -18.32 -10.23 -4.19
CA SER A 59 -18.51 -8.82 -3.83
C SER A 59 -18.40 -8.66 -2.32
N TYR A 60 -17.57 -7.71 -1.86
CA TYR A 60 -17.32 -7.49 -0.46
C TYR A 60 -17.87 -6.16 0.01
N LEU A 61 -18.54 -6.18 1.16
CA LEU A 61 -19.10 -4.99 1.81
C LEU A 61 -18.06 -4.25 2.67
N SER A 62 -16.86 -4.80 2.81
CA SER A 62 -15.76 -4.19 3.57
C SER A 62 -14.42 -4.49 2.92
N ALA A 63 -13.56 -3.48 2.85
CA ALA A 63 -12.18 -3.63 2.40
C ALA A 63 -11.38 -4.65 3.25
N LEU A 64 -11.72 -4.81 4.53
CA LEU A 64 -11.05 -5.79 5.41
C LEU A 64 -11.29 -7.25 5.01
N SER A 65 -12.43 -7.55 4.38
CA SER A 65 -12.75 -8.93 4.00
C SER A 65 -11.74 -9.51 3.01
N TRP A 66 -11.32 -8.70 2.04
CA TRP A 66 -10.29 -9.12 1.08
C TRP A 66 -8.92 -9.26 1.75
N ARG A 67 -8.53 -8.31 2.61
CA ARG A 67 -7.25 -8.39 3.34
C ARG A 67 -7.15 -9.69 4.16
N ALA A 68 -8.24 -10.10 4.81
CA ALA A 68 -8.29 -11.34 5.57
C ALA A 68 -8.10 -12.58 4.67
N ILE A 69 -8.76 -12.62 3.50
CA ILE A 69 -8.61 -13.73 2.54
C ILE A 69 -7.17 -13.83 2.04
N LEU A 70 -6.55 -12.70 1.67
CA LEU A 70 -5.14 -12.70 1.27
C LEU A 70 -4.24 -13.16 2.40
N LEU A 71 -4.48 -12.72 3.64
CA LEU A 71 -3.70 -13.17 4.78
C LEU A 71 -3.78 -14.69 4.95
N PHE A 72 -4.97 -15.28 4.95
CA PHE A 72 -5.12 -16.73 5.08
C PHE A 72 -4.45 -17.47 3.93
N ALA A 73 -4.66 -17.04 2.68
CA ALA A 73 -4.02 -17.67 1.53
C ALA A 73 -2.48 -17.62 1.66
N LEU A 74 -1.91 -16.47 1.98
CA LEU A 74 -0.46 -16.30 2.03
C LEU A 74 0.19 -17.00 3.24
N THR A 75 -0.49 -17.04 4.38
CA THR A 75 -0.02 -17.78 5.58
C THR A 75 -0.06 -19.29 5.36
N GLU A 76 -1.00 -19.78 4.54
CA GLU A 76 -1.05 -21.18 4.09
C GLU A 76 -0.07 -21.50 2.94
N GLY A 77 0.76 -20.53 2.51
CA GLY A 77 1.71 -20.70 1.42
C GLY A 77 1.08 -20.74 0.02
N LYS A 78 -0.19 -20.34 -0.10
CA LYS A 78 -0.94 -20.34 -1.35
C LYS A 78 -0.61 -19.11 -2.20
N THR A 79 -0.78 -19.26 -3.50
CA THR A 79 -0.63 -18.17 -4.47
C THR A 79 -1.96 -17.46 -4.68
N ALA A 80 -1.98 -16.13 -4.59
CA ALA A 80 -3.17 -15.33 -4.86
C ALA A 80 -2.93 -14.37 -6.02
N THR A 81 -3.83 -14.36 -7.01
CA THR A 81 -3.76 -13.48 -8.18
C THR A 81 -5.06 -12.73 -8.36
N VAL A 82 -5.01 -11.39 -8.47
CA VAL A 82 -6.20 -10.57 -8.79
C VAL A 82 -6.30 -10.39 -10.31
N HIS A 83 -7.47 -10.67 -10.87
CA HIS A 83 -7.75 -10.53 -12.30
C HIS A 83 -8.61 -9.30 -12.62
N GLU A 84 -9.60 -9.02 -11.79
CA GLU A 84 -10.46 -7.83 -11.86
C GLU A 84 -10.80 -7.35 -10.46
N MET A 85 -11.05 -6.05 -10.34
CA MET A 85 -11.45 -5.40 -9.12
C MET A 85 -12.26 -4.17 -9.47
N ASP A 86 -13.33 -3.93 -8.70
CA ASP A 86 -14.31 -2.87 -8.91
C ASP A 86 -15.23 -3.10 -10.13
N GLU A 87 -14.83 -2.66 -11.32
CA GLU A 87 -15.56 -2.83 -12.58
C GLU A 87 -14.72 -3.58 -13.61
N PRO A 88 -15.35 -4.27 -14.58
CA PRO A 88 -14.62 -4.96 -15.64
C PRO A 88 -13.60 -4.05 -16.34
N GLY A 89 -12.34 -4.46 -16.35
CA GLY A 89 -11.23 -3.73 -16.99
C GLY A 89 -10.60 -2.63 -16.14
N ARG A 90 -11.30 -2.13 -15.10
CA ARG A 90 -10.85 -0.99 -14.30
C ARG A 90 -9.55 -1.27 -13.56
N TYR A 91 -9.40 -2.47 -12.99
CA TYR A 91 -8.16 -2.87 -12.34
C TYR A 91 -6.95 -2.79 -13.30
N ARG A 92 -7.11 -3.28 -14.53
CA ARG A 92 -6.04 -3.27 -15.54
C ARG A 92 -5.76 -1.88 -16.08
N GLN A 93 -6.76 -1.00 -16.12
CA GLN A 93 -6.60 0.40 -16.50
C GLN A 93 -5.80 1.18 -15.45
N MET A 94 -6.14 0.97 -14.17
CA MET A 94 -5.49 1.65 -13.03
C MET A 94 -4.10 1.08 -12.74
N PHE A 95 -3.95 -0.24 -12.82
CA PHE A 95 -2.72 -0.99 -12.52
C PHE A 95 -2.32 -1.90 -13.69
N PRO A 96 -1.96 -1.34 -14.86
CA PRO A 96 -1.51 -2.15 -15.99
C PRO A 96 -0.24 -2.91 -15.63
N LYS A 97 -0.01 -4.05 -16.31
CA LYS A 97 1.18 -4.91 -16.07
C LYS A 97 2.49 -4.14 -16.15
N THR A 98 2.59 -3.14 -17.03
CA THR A 98 3.76 -2.28 -17.17
C THR A 98 4.01 -1.43 -15.92
N LEU A 99 2.96 -0.86 -15.33
CA LEU A 99 3.03 -0.13 -14.06
C LEU A 99 3.42 -1.05 -12.91
N LEU A 100 2.76 -2.21 -12.77
CA LEU A 100 3.09 -3.18 -11.72
C LEU A 100 4.54 -3.65 -11.79
N ARG A 101 5.08 -3.90 -12.99
CA ARG A 101 6.50 -4.23 -13.18
C ARG A 101 7.44 -3.10 -12.76
N ARG A 102 7.12 -1.84 -13.07
CA ARG A 102 7.91 -0.69 -12.62
C ARG A 102 7.87 -0.53 -11.11
N LEU A 103 6.69 -0.66 -10.49
CA LEU A 103 6.55 -0.65 -9.03
C LEU A 103 7.36 -1.79 -8.37
N GLN A 104 7.36 -2.99 -8.96
CA GLN A 104 8.17 -4.11 -8.48
C GLN A 104 9.67 -3.84 -8.60
N TRP A 105 10.11 -3.19 -9.69
CA TRP A 105 11.52 -2.77 -9.82
C TRP A 105 11.93 -1.77 -8.75
N HIS A 106 11.02 -0.87 -8.35
CA HIS A 106 11.23 0.10 -7.29
C HIS A 106 11.17 -0.50 -5.87
N ALA A 107 10.79 -1.77 -5.72
CA ALA A 107 10.75 -2.47 -4.42
C ALA A 107 12.13 -2.91 -3.91
N ARG A 108 13.21 -2.44 -4.53
CA ARG A 108 14.59 -2.71 -4.08
C ARG A 108 14.81 -2.08 -2.69
N PRO A 109 15.53 -2.75 -1.78
CA PRO A 109 15.85 -2.20 -0.47
C PRO A 109 16.60 -0.86 -0.57
N ASN A 110 16.39 0.01 0.44
CA ASN A 110 17.08 1.30 0.60
C ASN A 110 16.94 2.27 -0.59
N ALA A 111 15.86 2.15 -1.36
CA ALA A 111 15.71 2.90 -2.60
C ALA A 111 14.85 4.17 -2.46
N ASN A 112 15.45 5.34 -2.66
CA ASN A 112 14.73 6.62 -2.73
C ASN A 112 14.42 7.00 -4.19
N PHE A 113 13.71 6.13 -4.92
CA PHE A 113 13.39 6.38 -6.32
C PHE A 113 12.28 7.43 -6.50
N PRO A 114 12.21 8.07 -7.68
CA PRO A 114 11.04 8.86 -8.06
C PRO A 114 9.73 8.05 -8.01
N PRO A 115 8.59 8.67 -7.66
CA PRO A 115 7.28 8.04 -7.79
C PRO A 115 7.04 7.50 -9.21
N VAL A 116 6.44 6.32 -9.30
CA VAL A 116 6.22 5.61 -10.57
C VAL A 116 4.95 6.07 -11.28
N ALA A 117 3.92 6.42 -10.50
CA ALA A 117 2.62 6.83 -11.02
C ALA A 117 1.92 7.78 -10.05
N LYS A 118 1.02 8.57 -10.62
CA LYS A 118 0.08 9.41 -9.89
C LYS A 118 -1.34 8.97 -10.21
N LEU A 119 -2.14 8.80 -9.17
CA LEU A 119 -3.58 8.68 -9.26
C LEU A 119 -4.20 9.97 -8.71
N TYR A 120 -5.19 10.53 -9.40
CA TYR A 120 -5.86 11.74 -8.94
C TYR A 120 -7.36 11.69 -9.22
N GLU A 121 -8.12 12.46 -8.47
CA GLU A 121 -9.55 12.65 -8.67
C GLU A 121 -9.79 13.89 -9.54
N PRO A 122 -10.31 13.76 -10.78
CA PRO A 122 -10.43 14.89 -11.71
C PRO A 122 -11.25 16.06 -11.20
N ASN A 123 -12.31 15.76 -10.45
CA ASN A 123 -13.27 16.75 -9.95
C ASN A 123 -13.10 17.02 -8.45
N GLY A 124 -11.99 16.57 -7.86
CA GLY A 124 -11.78 16.67 -6.44
C GLY A 124 -10.33 17.00 -6.10
N LYS A 125 -9.94 16.66 -4.86
CA LYS A 125 -8.62 17.01 -4.32
C LYS A 125 -7.78 15.78 -4.01
N ALA A 126 -8.34 14.59 -4.12
CA ALA A 126 -7.64 13.36 -3.82
C ALA A 126 -6.51 13.13 -4.85
N ALA A 127 -5.32 12.84 -4.34
CA ALA A 127 -4.13 12.49 -5.09
C ALA A 127 -3.32 11.44 -4.32
N ILE A 128 -2.73 10.50 -5.07
CA ILE A 128 -1.90 9.41 -4.56
C ILE A 128 -0.69 9.28 -5.49
N LEU A 129 0.52 9.42 -4.95
CA LEU A 129 1.76 9.07 -5.63
C LEU A 129 2.16 7.65 -5.22
N LEU A 130 2.30 6.76 -6.20
CA LEU A 130 2.69 5.36 -6.01
C LEU A 130 4.20 5.21 -6.22
N THR A 131 4.89 4.51 -5.31
CA THR A 131 6.37 4.51 -5.32
C THR A 131 6.96 3.14 -5.56
N ARG A 132 6.54 2.12 -4.84
CA ARG A 132 7.00 0.74 -5.00
C ARG A 132 5.90 -0.27 -4.72
N SER A 133 6.07 -1.48 -5.22
CA SER A 133 5.17 -2.59 -4.93
C SER A 133 5.52 -3.24 -3.59
N ARG A 134 4.49 -3.79 -2.94
CA ARG A 134 4.58 -4.66 -1.77
C ARG A 134 3.73 -5.90 -1.99
N LEU A 135 4.02 -6.94 -1.23
CA LEU A 135 3.24 -8.16 -1.14
C LEU A 135 2.90 -8.72 -2.53
N CYS A 136 3.93 -8.94 -3.34
CA CYS A 136 3.79 -9.52 -4.68
C CYS A 136 2.80 -8.79 -5.61
N GLY A 137 2.70 -7.46 -5.51
CA GLY A 137 1.79 -6.67 -6.34
C GLY A 137 0.39 -6.47 -5.77
N HIS A 138 0.10 -6.93 -4.55
CA HIS A 138 -1.21 -6.71 -3.90
C HIS A 138 -1.28 -5.37 -3.14
N ALA A 139 -0.13 -4.77 -2.87
CA ALA A 139 -0.01 -3.51 -2.16
C ALA A 139 1.08 -2.61 -2.77
N VAL A 140 1.09 -1.36 -2.33
CA VAL A 140 2.01 -0.31 -2.78
C VAL A 140 2.35 0.64 -1.65
N ASP A 141 3.53 1.23 -1.69
CA ASP A 141 3.82 2.42 -0.89
C ASP A 141 3.31 3.67 -1.57
N ALA A 142 2.62 4.51 -0.81
CA ALA A 142 1.92 5.65 -1.34
C ALA A 142 2.05 6.91 -0.47
N LEU A 143 2.33 8.04 -1.11
CA LEU A 143 2.12 9.38 -0.55
C LEU A 143 0.75 9.87 -1.01
N HIS A 144 -0.17 10.14 -0.08
CA HIS A 144 -1.54 10.50 -0.41
C HIS A 144 -2.12 11.58 0.50
N ASN A 145 -3.15 12.29 0.03
CA ASN A 145 -3.84 13.35 0.76
C ASN A 145 -5.32 13.03 1.05
N LEU A 146 -5.67 11.74 1.13
CA LEU A 146 -7.05 11.28 1.37
C LEU A 146 -7.61 11.65 2.76
N THR A 147 -6.77 12.04 3.72
CA THR A 147 -7.21 12.39 5.08
C THR A 147 -7.64 13.86 5.18
N ASN A 148 -8.35 14.24 6.25
CA ASN A 148 -8.65 15.66 6.53
C ASN A 148 -7.41 16.46 6.96
N GLY A 149 -6.26 15.81 7.13
CA GLY A 149 -5.02 16.41 7.62
C GLY A 149 -3.98 16.62 6.53
N ARG A 150 -2.71 16.61 6.95
CA ARG A 150 -1.55 16.66 6.05
C ARG A 150 -1.42 15.36 5.24
N PRO A 151 -0.67 15.38 4.12
CA PRO A 151 -0.35 14.17 3.38
C PRO A 151 0.28 13.10 4.27
N VAL A 152 -0.03 11.84 3.96
CA VAL A 152 0.42 10.65 4.67
C VAL A 152 1.24 9.80 3.73
N PHE A 153 2.36 9.28 4.21
CA PHE A 153 3.16 8.29 3.51
C PHE A 153 3.06 6.95 4.23
N GLN A 154 2.43 5.97 3.59
CA GLN A 154 2.15 4.66 4.20
C GLN A 154 1.96 3.55 3.15
N PRO A 155 2.02 2.26 3.54
CA PRO A 155 1.68 1.17 2.65
C PRO A 155 0.17 1.07 2.55
N LEU A 156 -0.33 0.91 1.32
CA LEU A 156 -1.75 0.76 1.00
C LEU A 156 -1.99 -0.54 0.25
N TRP A 157 -3.09 -1.21 0.57
CA TRP A 157 -3.57 -2.29 -0.28
C TRP A 157 -4.14 -1.68 -1.56
N ILE A 158 -3.86 -2.30 -2.70
CA ILE A 158 -4.47 -1.86 -3.97
C ILE A 158 -5.99 -1.99 -3.88
N SER A 159 -6.50 -3.00 -3.16
CA SER A 159 -7.93 -3.14 -2.89
C SER A 159 -8.56 -1.96 -2.17
N ASP A 160 -7.82 -1.29 -1.27
CA ASP A 160 -8.35 -0.12 -0.58
C ASP A 160 -8.45 1.07 -1.53
N ILE A 161 -7.44 1.25 -2.40
CA ILE A 161 -7.45 2.28 -3.44
C ILE A 161 -8.64 2.04 -4.39
N MET A 162 -8.83 0.80 -4.84
CA MET A 162 -9.92 0.43 -5.73
C MET A 162 -11.30 0.52 -5.06
N ALA A 163 -11.38 0.36 -3.74
CA ALA A 163 -12.62 0.52 -2.97
C ALA A 163 -13.11 1.97 -2.88
N LEU A 164 -12.24 2.96 -3.10
CA LEU A 164 -12.60 4.39 -2.96
C LEU A 164 -13.78 4.79 -3.85
N ARG A 165 -13.82 4.32 -5.11
CA ARG A 165 -14.93 4.62 -6.03
C ARG A 165 -16.24 3.94 -5.61
N PRO A 166 -16.35 2.60 -5.56
CA PRO A 166 -17.63 1.95 -5.28
C PRO A 166 -18.12 2.21 -3.86
N MET A 167 -17.23 2.49 -2.89
CA MET A 167 -17.63 2.72 -1.49
C MET A 167 -17.84 4.19 -1.15
N LEU A 168 -17.07 5.11 -1.73
CA LEU A 168 -17.07 6.52 -1.33
C LEU A 168 -17.40 7.50 -2.48
N GLY A 169 -17.47 7.01 -3.72
CA GLY A 169 -17.65 7.85 -4.90
C GLY A 169 -16.40 8.64 -5.28
N ILE A 170 -15.24 8.35 -4.67
CA ILE A 170 -13.97 9.01 -4.99
C ILE A 170 -13.40 8.31 -6.23
N GLU A 171 -13.57 8.94 -7.39
CA GLU A 171 -13.13 8.38 -8.65
C GLU A 171 -11.70 8.81 -8.98
N LEU A 172 -10.76 7.95 -8.64
CA LEU A 172 -9.38 8.11 -9.07
C LEU A 172 -9.21 7.66 -10.52
N VAL A 173 -8.41 8.43 -11.28
CA VAL A 173 -7.87 8.07 -12.59
C VAL A 173 -6.35 8.13 -12.55
N ARG A 174 -5.70 7.40 -13.45
CA ARG A 174 -4.24 7.47 -13.61
C ARG A 174 -3.87 8.68 -14.46
N ASP A 175 -2.92 9.46 -13.97
CA ASP A 175 -2.30 10.52 -14.76
C ASP A 175 -1.30 9.89 -15.73
N GLU A 176 -1.64 9.86 -17.03
CA GLU A 176 -0.78 9.28 -18.06
C GLU A 176 0.40 10.19 -18.44
N ALA A 177 0.29 11.49 -18.17
CA ALA A 177 1.34 12.47 -18.44
C ALA A 177 2.31 12.61 -17.26
N PHE A 178 1.99 12.01 -16.10
CA PHE A 178 2.83 12.07 -14.92
C PHE A 178 4.21 11.47 -15.17
N SER A 179 5.24 12.30 -14.98
CA SER A 179 6.64 11.94 -15.08
C SER A 179 7.40 12.59 -13.92
N ALA A 180 7.74 11.79 -12.92
CA ALA A 180 8.56 12.25 -11.80
C ALA A 180 10.05 12.08 -12.11
N THR A 181 10.82 13.10 -11.78
CA THR A 181 12.28 13.14 -11.87
C THR A 181 12.93 13.24 -10.50
N MET A 182 12.25 13.88 -9.55
CA MET A 182 12.70 14.00 -8.17
C MET A 182 12.41 12.73 -7.36
N PRO A 183 13.25 12.37 -6.38
CA PRO A 183 13.03 11.21 -5.53
C PRO A 183 11.82 11.40 -4.60
N ILE A 184 11.17 10.32 -4.15
CA ILE A 184 10.01 10.41 -3.24
C ILE A 184 10.30 11.24 -1.98
N GLY A 185 11.53 11.19 -1.45
CA GLY A 185 11.94 12.02 -0.32
C GLY A 185 11.72 13.52 -0.55
N ALA A 186 11.99 14.01 -1.76
CA ALA A 186 11.74 15.40 -2.15
C ALA A 186 10.24 15.75 -2.11
N TYR A 187 9.39 14.87 -2.64
CA TYR A 187 7.93 15.05 -2.57
C TYR A 187 7.41 15.05 -1.13
N MET A 188 8.00 14.23 -0.26
CA MET A 188 7.63 14.18 1.16
C MET A 188 8.04 15.45 1.90
N GLU A 189 9.27 15.95 1.68
CA GLU A 189 9.74 17.22 2.24
C GLU A 189 8.85 18.38 1.76
N ALA A 190 8.56 18.44 0.46
CA ALA A 190 7.66 19.44 -0.10
C ALA A 190 6.24 19.34 0.48
N ALA A 191 5.72 18.12 0.66
CA ALA A 191 4.43 17.88 1.29
C ALA A 191 4.40 18.34 2.75
N ALA A 192 5.50 18.19 3.48
CA ALA A 192 5.63 18.69 4.84
C ALA A 192 5.62 20.23 4.88
N ILE A 193 6.30 20.89 3.93
CA ILE A 193 6.36 22.35 3.81
C ILE A 193 5.00 22.94 3.40
N ARG A 194 4.36 22.37 2.38
CA ARG A 194 3.13 22.91 1.77
C ARG A 194 1.85 22.41 2.41
N GLY A 195 1.89 21.30 3.15
CA GLY A 195 0.70 20.64 3.68
C GLY A 195 -0.17 19.98 2.62
N ARG A 196 0.34 19.80 1.39
CA ARG A 196 -0.32 19.10 0.28
C ARG A 196 0.72 18.46 -0.65
N ILE A 197 0.30 17.50 -1.46
CA ILE A 197 1.14 17.00 -2.55
C ILE A 197 1.30 18.11 -3.60
N VAL A 198 2.53 18.30 -4.07
CA VAL A 198 2.88 19.31 -5.08
C VAL A 198 3.22 18.64 -6.41
N GLU A 199 3.08 19.39 -7.51
CA GLU A 199 3.53 18.97 -8.84
C GLU A 199 5.01 19.30 -9.06
N GLU A 200 5.64 18.65 -10.04
CA GLU A 200 7.08 18.81 -10.34
C GLU A 200 7.57 20.25 -10.54
N PRO A 201 6.85 21.14 -11.26
CA PRO A 201 7.29 22.52 -11.43
C PRO A 201 7.36 23.29 -10.10
N GLU A 202 6.42 23.03 -9.19
CA GLU A 202 6.43 23.63 -7.85
C GLU A 202 7.52 22.99 -6.99
N LEU A 203 7.66 21.66 -7.07
CA LEU A 203 8.67 20.91 -6.34
C LEU A 203 10.08 21.44 -6.61
N SER A 204 10.39 21.66 -7.89
CA SER A 204 11.70 22.16 -8.35
C SER A 204 12.03 23.57 -7.88
N ALA A 205 11.02 24.37 -7.50
CA ALA A 205 11.20 25.73 -7.02
C ALA A 205 11.31 25.82 -5.48
N LEU A 206 11.08 24.73 -4.76
CA LEU A 206 11.16 24.71 -3.31
C LEU A 206 12.61 24.61 -2.83
N PRO A 207 12.97 25.29 -1.73
CA PRO A 207 14.30 25.17 -1.12
C PRO A 207 14.38 23.87 -0.32
N LEU A 208 14.40 22.73 -1.02
CA LEU A 208 14.53 21.41 -0.41
C LEU A 208 15.93 21.23 0.16
N THR A 209 16.00 20.70 1.37
CA THR A 209 17.23 20.53 2.14
C THR A 209 17.67 19.08 2.25
N GLY A 210 16.85 18.13 1.78
CA GLY A 210 17.06 16.70 1.98
C GLY A 210 16.63 16.20 3.36
N ASN A 211 16.16 17.10 4.24
CA ASN A 211 15.67 16.73 5.56
C ASN A 211 14.25 16.16 5.48
N VAL A 212 14.14 14.90 5.07
CA VAL A 212 12.87 14.19 4.93
C VAL A 212 12.34 13.80 6.31
N SER A 213 11.44 14.63 6.84
CA SER A 213 10.74 14.33 8.10
C SER A 213 9.69 13.24 7.91
N ARG A 214 9.54 12.37 8.93
CA ARG A 214 8.42 11.40 8.96
C ARG A 214 7.09 12.15 8.98
N LEU A 215 6.25 11.90 7.98
CA LEU A 215 4.89 12.44 7.93
C LEU A 215 4.02 11.73 8.98
N ALA A 216 2.96 12.41 9.41
CA ALA A 216 2.07 11.91 10.46
C ALA A 216 1.51 10.52 10.09
N THR A 217 1.76 9.53 10.93
CA THR A 217 1.16 8.20 10.83
C THR A 217 -0.07 8.14 11.71
N GLN A 218 -1.18 7.64 11.17
CA GLN A 218 -2.37 7.39 12.00
C GLN A 218 -2.28 6.02 12.67
N PRO A 219 -2.70 5.90 13.95
CA PRO A 219 -2.66 4.63 14.65
C PRO A 219 -3.64 3.63 14.02
N SER A 220 -3.19 2.38 13.86
CA SER A 220 -4.05 1.28 13.44
C SER A 220 -5.18 1.03 14.43
N SER A 221 -6.31 0.58 13.91
CA SER A 221 -7.46 0.13 14.67
C SER A 221 -7.16 -1.13 15.47
N LYS A 222 -7.95 -1.36 16.54
CA LYS A 222 -7.92 -2.64 17.27
C LYS A 222 -8.20 -3.83 16.35
N ALA A 223 -9.08 -3.68 15.37
CA ALA A 223 -9.40 -4.74 14.42
C ALA A 223 -8.18 -5.13 13.57
N VAL A 224 -7.53 -4.15 12.96
CA VAL A 224 -6.32 -4.38 12.14
C VAL A 224 -5.16 -4.90 13.01
N ARG A 225 -4.94 -4.33 14.19
CA ARG A 225 -3.94 -4.82 15.15
C ARG A 225 -4.20 -6.25 15.60
N SER A 226 -5.44 -6.61 15.89
CA SER A 226 -5.78 -7.96 16.37
C SER A 226 -5.47 -9.06 15.37
N ILE A 227 -5.49 -8.74 14.07
CA ILE A 227 -5.10 -9.67 13.01
C ILE A 227 -3.58 -9.92 13.08
N PHE A 228 -2.79 -8.86 13.20
CA PHE A 228 -1.35 -8.99 13.37
C PHE A 228 -0.97 -9.67 14.69
N ASP A 229 -1.67 -9.35 15.79
CA ASP A 229 -1.45 -10.01 17.08
C ASP A 229 -1.76 -11.51 17.01
N GLN A 230 -2.78 -11.92 16.25
CA GLN A 230 -3.04 -13.34 15.99
C GLN A 230 -1.89 -13.99 15.22
N ALA A 231 -1.39 -13.34 14.16
CA ALA A 231 -0.25 -13.84 13.41
C ALA A 231 1.01 -13.98 14.29
N CYS A 232 1.25 -13.03 15.21
CA CYS A 232 2.35 -13.11 16.17
C CYS A 232 2.19 -14.27 17.17
N ARG A 233 0.96 -14.63 17.55
CA ARG A 233 0.72 -15.83 18.38
C ARG A 233 1.07 -17.12 17.65
N GLU A 234 0.78 -17.17 16.35
CA GLU A 234 1.08 -18.33 15.51
C GLU A 234 2.56 -18.39 15.12
N ASN A 235 3.21 -17.23 14.99
CA ASN A 235 4.64 -17.10 14.71
C ASN A 235 5.27 -15.96 15.55
N PRO A 236 5.84 -16.28 16.72
CA PRO A 236 6.43 -15.28 17.64
C PRO A 236 7.54 -14.42 17.05
N ALA A 237 8.25 -14.89 16.00
CA ALA A 237 9.29 -14.11 15.34
C ALA A 237 8.74 -12.83 14.68
N LEU A 238 7.45 -12.81 14.33
CA LEU A 238 6.79 -11.62 13.77
C LEU A 238 6.71 -10.45 14.77
N GLU A 239 6.84 -10.72 16.07
CA GLU A 239 6.82 -9.67 17.11
C GLU A 239 7.98 -8.66 16.92
N ALA A 240 9.12 -9.12 16.38
CA ALA A 240 10.26 -8.25 16.06
C ALA A 240 9.94 -7.23 14.95
N LEU A 241 8.88 -7.45 14.18
CA LEU A 241 8.42 -6.51 13.15
C LEU A 241 7.53 -5.40 13.73
N ARG A 242 7.15 -5.48 15.02
CA ARG A 242 6.29 -4.49 15.66
C ARG A 242 7.01 -3.15 15.74
N GLY A 243 6.48 -2.16 15.02
CA GLY A 243 7.06 -0.82 14.96
C GLY A 243 7.94 -0.56 13.73
N LEU A 244 8.16 -1.57 12.88
CA LEU A 244 8.70 -1.32 11.54
C LEU A 244 7.73 -0.43 10.76
N THR A 245 8.30 0.49 10.01
CA THR A 245 7.57 1.43 9.18
C THR A 245 8.12 1.39 7.78
N ILE A 246 7.33 1.88 6.82
CA ILE A 246 7.81 1.95 5.44
C ILE A 246 9.06 2.83 5.30
N TYR A 247 9.28 3.78 6.22
CA TYR A 247 10.46 4.66 6.20
C TYR A 247 11.77 3.88 6.37
N ASP A 248 11.73 2.73 7.05
CA ASP A 248 12.91 1.92 7.30
C ASP A 248 13.39 1.20 6.00
N ASP A 249 12.56 1.19 4.95
CA ASP A 249 12.89 0.65 3.62
C ASP A 249 13.47 1.71 2.64
N TYR A 250 13.64 2.97 3.08
CA TYR A 250 14.14 4.07 2.26
C TYR A 250 15.43 4.67 2.84
N SER A 251 16.39 4.94 1.97
CA SER A 251 17.56 5.76 2.29
C SER A 251 17.32 7.19 1.82
N PHE A 252 16.78 8.03 2.70
CA PHE A 252 16.66 9.47 2.46
C PHE A 252 18.01 10.14 2.76
N ALA A 253 18.91 10.12 1.79
CA ALA A 253 20.17 10.87 1.83
C ALA A 253 20.07 12.11 0.93
#